data_AF-A0A1E5BAZ7-F1
#
_entry.id   AF-A0A1E5BAZ7-F1
#
_cell.length_a   1.000
_cell.length_b   1.000
_cell.length_c   1.000
_cell.angle_alpha   90.00
_cell.angle_beta   90.00
_cell.angle_gamma   90.00
#
_symmetry.space_group_name_H-M   'P 1'
#
loop_
_entity.id
_entity.type
_entity.pdbx_description
1 polymer ?
#
loop_
_entity_poly.entity_id
_entity_poly.type
_entity_poly.pdbx_seq_one_letter_code
_entity_poly.pdbx_strand_id
1 'polypeptide(L)' 'MLMPCPKCGCKTRIVTSQEMSNETRKAYWQCLNFNCGVRFHTLTSVEGIVDSVGEPPCPELQPELCKGDVNQMDIFEV' A
#
# COMPACT_ATOMS: atom_id res chain seq x y z
N MET A 1 -1.25 6.29 1.25
CA MET A 1 -2.51 5.59 0.94
C MET A 1 -3.63 6.60 0.83
N LEU A 2 -4.33 6.63 -0.30
CA LEU A 2 -5.53 7.46 -0.50
C LEU A 2 -6.73 6.52 -0.42
N MET A 3 -7.59 6.72 0.57
CA MET A 3 -8.74 5.85 0.79
C MET A 3 -10.03 6.68 0.73
N PRO A 4 -10.74 6.71 -0.41
CA PRO A 4 -11.92 7.56 -0.55
C PRO A 4 -13.01 7.19 0.45
N CYS A 5 -13.79 8.19 0.86
CA CYS A 5 -14.88 7.99 1.80
C CYS A 5 -15.90 6.98 1.22
N PRO A 6 -16.21 5.88 1.91
CA PRO A 6 -17.15 4.87 1.38
C PRO A 6 -18.58 5.40 1.28
N LYS A 7 -18.90 6.52 1.95
CA LYS A 7 -20.24 7.13 1.91
C LYS A 7 -20.41 8.18 0.81
N CYS A 8 -19.38 8.96 0.51
CA CYS A 8 -19.50 10.12 -0.41
C CYS A 8 -18.37 10.25 -1.43
N GLY A 9 -17.40 9.33 -1.46
CA GLY A 9 -16.25 9.37 -2.38
C GLY A 9 -15.21 10.45 -2.09
N CYS A 10 -15.51 11.43 -1.23
CA CYS A 10 -14.60 12.54 -0.93
C CYS A 10 -13.32 12.09 -0.21
N LYS A 11 -12.32 12.98 -0.22
CA LYS A 11 -11.04 12.77 0.46
C LYS A 11 -11.21 12.51 1.95
N THR A 12 -10.38 11.63 2.49
CA THR A 12 -10.31 11.28 3.89
C THR A 12 -8.90 11.54 4.42
N ARG A 13 -8.76 11.57 5.75
CA ARG A 13 -7.46 11.56 6.43
C ARG A 13 -7.40 10.40 7.42
N ILE A 14 -6.20 9.89 7.67
CA ILE A 14 -5.94 8.98 8.79
C ILE A 14 -5.89 9.83 10.06
N VAL A 15 -6.67 9.44 11.06
CA VAL A 15 -6.69 10.08 12.38
C VAL A 15 -5.69 9.40 13.31
N THR A 16 -5.67 8.07 13.28
CA THR A 16 -4.75 7.24 14.05
C THR A 16 -4.67 5.86 13.43
N SER A 17 -3.67 5.07 13.83
CA SER A 17 -3.55 3.68 13.44
C SER A 17 -3.11 2.84 14.63
N GLN A 18 -3.56 1.58 14.66
CA GLN A 18 -3.22 0.60 15.65
C GLN A 18 -2.61 -0.61 14.96
N GLU A 19 -1.47 -1.06 15.45
CA GLU A 19 -0.88 -2.32 15.04
C GLU A 19 -1.66 -3.48 15.68
N MET A 20 -2.08 -4.44 14.86
CA MET A 20 -2.80 -5.63 15.31
C MET A 20 -1.88 -6.85 15.37
N SER A 21 -1.00 -6.98 14.38
CA SER A 21 0.08 -7.96 14.31
C SER A 21 1.23 -7.39 13.47
N ASN A 22 2.35 -8.11 13.37
CA ASN A 22 3.48 -7.70 12.52
C ASN A 22 3.10 -7.47 11.05
N GLU A 23 2.05 -8.14 10.58
CA GLU A 23 1.61 -8.09 9.19
C GLU A 23 0.33 -7.28 9.00
N THR A 24 -0.40 -6.95 10.07
CA THR A 24 -1.73 -6.32 9.98
C THR A 24 -1.81 -5.05 10.82
N ARG A 25 -2.23 -3.95 10.17
CA ARG A 25 -2.46 -2.65 10.81
C ARG A 25 -3.89 -2.17 10.57
N LYS A 26 -4.54 -1.71 11.63
CA LYS A 26 -5.85 -1.05 11.58
C LYS A 26 -5.68 0.46 11.48
N ALA A 27 -6.20 1.09 10.44
CA ALA A 27 -6.18 2.54 10.28
C ALA A 27 -7.58 3.12 10.50
N TYR A 28 -7.67 4.20 11.28
CA TYR A 28 -8.92 4.93 11.53
C TYR A 28 -8.93 6.20 10.67
N TRP A 29 -10.02 6.39 9.95
CA TRP A 29 -10.18 7.43 8.94
C TRP A 29 -11.31 8.39 9.28
N GLN A 30 -11.16 9.63 8.84
CA GLN A 30 -12.22 10.65 8.91
C GLN A 30 -12.39 11.30 7.52
N CYS A 31 -13.64 11.35 7.05
CA CYS A 31 -13.97 12.11 5.86
C CYS A 31 -13.78 13.62 6.08
N LEU A 32 -13.14 14.28 5.13
CA LEU A 32 -12.88 15.73 5.17
C LEU A 32 -14.04 16.56 4.61
N ASN A 33 -15.03 15.92 4.00
CA ASN A 33 -16.27 16.61 3.60
C ASN A 33 -17.06 16.96 4.86
N PHE A 34 -17.22 18.26 5.13
CA PHE A 34 -17.92 18.80 6.30
C PHE A 34 -19.36 18.28 6.41
N ASN A 35 -20.05 18.08 5.29
CA ASN A 35 -21.42 17.57 5.27
C ASN A 35 -21.50 16.04 5.49
N CYS A 36 -20.38 15.33 5.43
CA CYS A 36 -20.32 13.89 5.63
C CYS A 36 -19.73 13.52 6.99
N GLY A 37 -18.51 13.96 7.27
CA GLY A 37 -17.82 13.77 8.55
C GLY A 37 -17.67 12.32 9.04
N VAL A 38 -18.02 11.33 8.22
CA VAL A 38 -18.08 9.92 8.63
C VAL A 38 -16.69 9.43 9.04
N ARG A 39 -16.68 8.59 10.07
CA ARG A 39 -15.49 7.93 10.59
C ARG A 39 -15.62 6.45 10.35
N PHE A 40 -14.56 5.82 9.86
CA PHE A 40 -14.52 4.40 9.58
C PHE A 40 -13.10 3.89 9.81
N HIS A 41 -12.91 2.57 9.74
CA HIS A 41 -11.60 1.98 9.85
C HIS A 41 -11.38 0.96 8.74
N THR A 42 -10.12 0.73 8.41
CA THR A 42 -9.68 -0.30 7.47
C THR A 42 -8.66 -1.20 8.14
N LEU A 43 -8.59 -2.45 7.70
CA LEU A 43 -7.50 -3.36 8.00
C LEU A 43 -6.62 -3.42 6.76
N THR A 44 -5.33 -3.20 6.93
CA THR A 44 -4.32 -3.37 5.89
C THR A 44 -3.40 -4.49 6.35
N SER A 45 -3.32 -5.55 5.55
CA SER A 45 -2.51 -6.73 5.83
C SER A 45 -1.48 -6.93 4.72
N VAL A 46 -0.28 -7.38 5.09
CA VAL A 46 0.77 -7.80 4.16
C VAL A 46 0.45 -9.24 3.74
N GLU A 47 0.21 -9.47 2.46
CA GLU A 47 -0.12 -10.81 1.93
C GLU A 47 1.12 -11.59 1.48
N GLY A 48 2.20 -10.88 1.12
CA GLY A 48 3.45 -11.48 0.68
C GLY A 48 4.51 -10.41 0.47
N ILE A 49 5.76 -10.85 0.47
CA ILE A 49 6.92 -10.02 0.15
C ILE A 49 7.35 -10.40 -1.26
N VAL A 50 7.41 -9.41 -2.15
CA VAL A 50 7.91 -9.62 -3.51
C VAL A 50 9.42 -9.54 -3.45
N ASP A 51 10.06 -10.68 -3.18
CA ASP A 51 11.50 -10.83 -3.28
C ASP A 51 11.89 -11.14 -4.74
N SER A 52 13.03 -10.65 -5.20
CA SER A 52 13.59 -10.95 -6.54
C SER A 52 13.91 -12.43 -6.73
N VAL A 53 13.81 -13.25 -5.69
CA VAL A 53 14.11 -14.68 -5.67
C VAL A 53 12.81 -15.47 -5.56
N GLY A 54 12.06 -15.58 -6.66
CA GLY A 54 10.93 -16.52 -6.73
C GLY A 54 9.94 -16.21 -7.84
N GLU A 55 9.46 -14.97 -7.93
CA GLU A 55 8.48 -14.57 -8.94
C GLU A 55 8.68 -13.10 -9.33
N PRO A 56 8.87 -12.78 -10.63
CA PRO A 56 9.07 -11.41 -11.05
C PRO A 56 7.82 -10.57 -10.76
N PRO A 57 7.98 -9.28 -10.40
CA PRO A 57 6.85 -8.39 -10.18
C PRO A 57 5.98 -8.30 -11.44
N CYS A 58 4.66 -8.23 -11.26
CA CYS A 58 3.73 -8.13 -12.38
C CYS A 58 4.01 -6.85 -13.22
N PRO A 59 4.37 -6.96 -14.51
CA PRO A 59 4.76 -5.81 -15.33
C PRO A 59 3.64 -4.78 -15.55
N GLU A 60 2.37 -5.20 -15.48
CA GLU A 60 1.23 -4.30 -15.63
C GLU A 60 0.99 -3.44 -14.39
N LEU A 61 1.24 -4.00 -13.20
CA LEU A 61 1.02 -3.32 -11.92
C LEU A 61 2.26 -2.57 -11.44
N GLN A 62 3.45 -3.07 -11.78
CA GLN A 62 4.75 -2.55 -11.32
C GLN A 62 5.76 -2.48 -12.48
N PRO A 63 5.47 -1.68 -13.53
CA PRO A 63 6.31 -1.60 -14.72
C PRO A 63 7.71 -1.06 -14.43
N GLU A 64 7.87 -0.21 -13.42
CA GLU A 64 9.16 0.32 -12.99
C GLU A 64 10.10 -0.74 -12.40
N LEU A 65 9.57 -1.75 -11.70
CA LEU A 65 10.39 -2.84 -11.13
C LEU A 65 10.82 -3.86 -12.20
N CYS A 66 10.14 -3.88 -13.34
CA CYS A 66 10.42 -4.79 -14.45
C CYS A 66 11.44 -4.23 -15.45
N LYS A 67 11.78 -2.94 -15.36
CA LYS A 67 12.84 -2.33 -16.16
C LYS A 67 14.16 -2.77 -15.55
N GLY A 68 14.74 -3.85 -16.08
CA GLY A 68 16.07 -4.33 -15.67
C GLY A 68 17.02 -3.15 -15.54
N ASP A 69 17.65 -3.02 -14.38
CA ASP A 69 18.59 -1.94 -14.13
C ASP A 69 19.82 -2.18 -15.02
N VAL A 70 19.95 -1.36 -16.07
CA VAL A 70 21.00 -1.47 -17.09
C VAL A 70 22.41 -1.34 -16.50
N ASN A 71 22.52 -0.92 -15.23
CA ASN A 71 23.78 -0.74 -14.51
C ASN A 71 23.96 -1.69 -13.29
N GLN A 72 23.03 -2.61 -13.03
CA GLN A 72 23.25 -3.61 -11.98
C GLN A 72 24.21 -4.68 -12.51
N MET A 73 25.51 -4.47 -12.32
CA MET A 73 26.51 -5.53 -12.49
C MET A 73 26.34 -6.53 -11.36
N ASP A 74 26.11 -7.80 -11.68
CA ASP A 74 26.11 -8.88 -10.70
C ASP A 74 27.53 -9.04 -10.13
N ILE A 75 27.69 -8.68 -8.86
CA ILE A 75 28.98 -8.77 -8.14
C ILE A 75 29.48 -10.22 -7.99
N PHE A 76 28.66 -11.20 -8.39
CA PHE A 76 28.94 -12.64 -8.35
C PHE A 76 29.24 -13.25 -9.73
N GLU A 77 29.23 -12.50 -10.82
CA GLU A 77 29.83 -12.96 -12.07
C GLU A 77 31.37 -12.83 -11.99
N VAL A 78 32.02 -13.94 -11.60
CA VAL A 78 33.48 -14.14 -11.64
C VAL A 78 33.88 -14.76 -12.97
#